data_AF-A0A4R4MC13-F1
#
_entry.id   AF-A0A4R4MC13-F1
#
_cell.length_a   1.000
_cell.length_b   1.000
_cell.length_c   1.000
_cell.angle_alpha   90.00
_cell.angle_beta   90.00
_cell.angle_gamma   90.00
#
_symmetry.space_group_name_H-M   'P 1'
#
loop_
_entity.id
_entity.type
_entity.pdbx_description
1 polymer ?
#
loop_
_entity_poly.entity_id
_entity_poly.type
_entity_poly.pdbx_seq_one_letter_code
_entity_poly.pdbx_strand_id
1 'polypeptide(L)'
;MAILVPAGFIVARWRGRAIMQRRRAERLAHLRLDLAMDIDRFDPTAFEYAVRDLMIRDGFDAERVGGAGDRAADVIGRGADGRVIVVQCKHTRTKAKVGAEVIYQVNGTAEHAHGADDAIVVTNGSFTSSAMSYAAKAGIHLMDRDGLRAWAQEGVALHELLRMRLSGGRWRRQPGRLRRHRRRGAGVTGAASSRIRHERRSSGIDEHRPNV
;
A
#
# COMPACT_ATOMS: atom_id res chain seq x y z
N MET A 1 9.07 -15.77 15.07
CA MET A 1 7.67 -16.21 14.86
C MET A 1 6.87 -15.03 14.32
N ALA A 2 6.76 -14.88 13.00
CA ALA A 2 5.99 -13.80 12.38
C ALA A 2 4.54 -14.29 12.18
N ILE A 3 3.60 -13.68 12.90
CA ILE A 3 2.18 -13.99 12.76
C ILE A 3 1.70 -13.31 11.47
N LEU A 4 1.53 -14.11 10.42
CA LEU A 4 0.95 -13.70 9.16
C LEU A 4 -0.56 -13.50 9.37
N VAL A 5 -1.01 -12.29 9.67
CA VAL A 5 -2.45 -11.98 9.66
C VAL A 5 -2.90 -11.95 8.20
N PRO A 6 -3.72 -12.91 7.74
CA PRO A 6 -4.13 -12.93 6.35
C PRO A 6 -4.99 -11.70 6.06
N ALA A 7 -4.78 -11.04 4.91
CA ALA A 7 -5.54 -9.85 4.49
C ALA A 7 -7.07 -10.07 4.53
N GLY A 8 -7.54 -11.32 4.40
CA GLY A 8 -8.94 -11.70 4.57
C GLY A 8 -9.51 -11.51 5.99
N PHE A 9 -8.67 -11.49 7.03
CA PHE A 9 -9.09 -11.31 8.42
C PHE A 9 -9.53 -9.85 8.71
N ILE A 10 -8.93 -8.87 8.02
CA ILE A 10 -9.33 -7.45 8.10
C ILE A 10 -10.58 -7.20 7.26
N VAL A 11 -10.90 -8.00 6.24
CA VAL A 11 -12.15 -7.82 5.46
C VAL A 11 -13.36 -8.50 6.14
N ALA A 12 -13.15 -9.62 6.84
CA ALA A 12 -14.23 -10.42 7.43
C ALA A 12 -14.85 -9.84 8.72
N ARG A 13 -14.10 -9.06 9.51
CA ARG A 13 -14.52 -8.60 10.86
C ARG A 13 -15.56 -7.47 10.89
N TRP A 14 -16.01 -6.96 9.74
CA TRP A 14 -16.63 -5.62 9.63
C TRP A 14 -18.10 -5.62 9.17
N ARG A 15 -18.71 -6.78 9.03
CA ARG A 15 -20.08 -6.93 8.49
C ARG A 15 -21.22 -6.56 9.46
N GLY A 16 -20.94 -6.10 10.68
CA GLY A 16 -21.96 -5.94 11.75
C GLY A 16 -21.92 -4.66 12.57
N ARG A 17 -21.64 -3.48 11.97
CA ARG A 17 -21.39 -2.24 12.74
C ARG A 17 -22.23 -1.00 12.42
N ALA A 18 -23.24 -1.09 11.57
CA ALA A 18 -24.02 0.08 11.14
C ALA A 18 -24.58 0.94 12.31
N ILE A 19 -25.01 0.31 13.42
CA ILE A 19 -25.58 1.03 14.59
C ILE A 19 -24.49 1.70 15.45
N MET A 20 -23.36 1.01 15.67
CA MET A 20 -22.22 1.55 16.43
C MET A 20 -21.56 2.74 15.70
N GLN A 21 -21.56 2.68 14.36
CA GLN A 21 -21.04 3.76 13.53
C GLN A 21 -21.88 5.03 13.62
N ARG A 22 -23.22 4.93 13.60
CA ARG A 22 -24.10 6.10 13.74
C ARG A 22 -23.82 6.87 15.04
N ARG A 23 -23.75 6.18 16.17
CA ARG A 23 -23.45 6.82 17.47
C ARG A 23 -22.07 7.47 17.51
N ARG A 24 -21.09 6.90 16.82
CA ARG A 24 -19.73 7.44 16.79
C ARG A 24 -19.63 8.64 15.84
N ALA A 25 -20.25 8.54 14.67
CA ALA A 25 -20.39 9.63 13.72
C ALA A 25 -21.16 10.80 14.33
N GLU A 26 -22.27 10.56 15.05
CA GLU A 26 -23.02 11.58 15.79
C GLU A 26 -22.14 12.32 16.81
N ARG A 27 -21.34 11.59 17.61
CA ARG A 27 -20.40 12.22 18.55
C ARG A 27 -19.33 13.06 17.88
N LEU A 28 -18.94 12.68 16.66
CA LEU A 28 -17.87 13.34 15.90
C LEU A 28 -18.41 14.31 14.84
N ALA A 29 -19.73 14.48 14.70
CA ALA A 29 -20.35 15.23 13.61
C ALA A 29 -19.87 16.70 13.55
N HIS A 30 -19.52 17.24 14.71
CA HIS A 30 -19.00 18.60 14.87
C HIS A 30 -17.49 18.65 15.13
N LEU A 31 -16.77 17.54 14.93
CA LEU A 31 -15.32 17.49 15.11
C LEU A 31 -14.67 18.48 14.14
N ARG A 32 -14.08 19.52 14.74
CA ARG A 32 -13.16 20.46 14.10
C ARG A 32 -11.85 20.40 14.86
N LEU A 33 -10.75 20.25 14.13
CA LEU A 33 -9.39 20.23 14.68
C LEU A 33 -8.62 21.40 14.06
N ASP A 34 -8.07 22.26 14.91
CA ASP A 34 -7.23 23.36 14.45
C ASP A 34 -5.83 22.85 14.12
N LEU A 35 -5.28 23.32 13.00
CA LEU A 35 -3.98 22.82 12.55
C LEU A 35 -2.83 23.21 13.48
N ALA A 36 -2.83 24.43 14.01
CA ALA A 36 -1.73 24.94 14.82
C ALA A 36 -1.84 24.51 16.28
N MET A 37 -3.06 24.49 16.81
CA MET A 37 -3.33 24.18 18.21
C MET A 37 -3.40 22.69 18.48
N ASP A 38 -3.89 21.90 17.53
CA ASP A 38 -4.08 20.46 17.70
C ASP A 38 -3.11 19.67 16.83
N ILE A 39 -3.29 19.69 15.49
CA ILE A 39 -2.63 18.76 14.58
C ILE A 39 -1.11 18.89 14.60
N ASP A 40 -0.56 20.11 14.57
CA ASP A 40 0.88 20.33 14.55
C ASP A 40 1.58 19.87 15.84
N ARG A 41 0.82 19.67 16.93
CA ARG A 41 1.34 19.23 18.23
C ARG A 41 1.23 17.73 18.46
N PHE A 42 0.42 17.04 17.66
CA PHE A 42 0.27 15.60 17.75
C PHE A 42 1.59 14.86 17.53
N ASP A 43 1.74 13.72 18.19
CA ASP A 43 2.66 12.69 17.73
C ASP A 43 2.06 11.92 16.53
N PRO A 44 2.86 11.11 15.82
CA PRO A 44 2.37 10.37 14.66
C PRO A 44 1.14 9.49 14.93
N THR A 45 1.07 8.84 16.10
CA THR A 45 -0.05 7.95 16.44
C THR A 45 -1.32 8.75 16.70
N ALA A 46 -1.22 9.87 17.41
CA ALA A 46 -2.33 10.80 17.62
C ALA A 46 -2.84 11.38 16.29
N PHE A 47 -1.93 11.67 15.36
CA PHE A 47 -2.29 12.13 14.02
C PHE A 47 -3.09 11.08 13.23
N GLU A 48 -2.69 9.81 13.27
CA GLU A 48 -3.42 8.71 12.64
C GLU A 48 -4.83 8.55 13.23
N TYR A 49 -4.96 8.69 14.56
CA TYR A 49 -6.27 8.66 15.21
C TYR A 49 -7.16 9.84 14.81
N ALA A 50 -6.59 11.04 14.67
CA ALA A 50 -7.32 12.21 14.19
C ALA A 50 -7.83 11.99 12.75
N VAL A 51 -7.00 11.45 11.85
CA VAL A 51 -7.41 11.10 10.49
C VAL A 51 -8.54 10.08 10.49
N ARG A 52 -8.44 9.02 11.30
CA ARG A 52 -9.53 8.05 11.49
C ARG A 52 -10.83 8.72 11.94
N ASP A 53 -10.77 9.60 12.93
CA ASP A 53 -11.97 10.24 13.48
C ASP A 53 -12.61 11.24 12.50
N LEU A 54 -11.81 11.93 11.68
CA LEU A 54 -12.32 12.74 10.56
C LEU A 54 -13.01 11.88 9.49
N MET A 55 -12.47 10.70 9.17
CA MET A 55 -13.15 9.76 8.27
C MET A 55 -14.50 9.30 8.85
N ILE A 56 -14.56 9.03 10.16
CA ILE A 56 -15.81 8.63 10.82
C ILE A 56 -16.82 9.76 10.83
N ARG A 57 -16.39 10.99 11.11
CA ARG A 57 -17.25 12.20 10.99
C ARG A 57 -17.90 12.26 9.61
N ASP A 58 -17.13 11.95 8.57
CA ASP A 58 -17.59 12.01 7.18
C ASP A 58 -18.33 10.74 6.71
N GLY A 59 -18.66 9.83 7.63
CA GLY A 59 -19.53 8.67 7.38
C GLY A 59 -18.82 7.39 6.96
N PHE A 60 -17.49 7.33 7.06
CA PHE A 60 -16.74 6.10 6.78
C PHE A 60 -16.65 5.21 8.04
N ASP A 61 -16.76 3.89 7.86
CA ASP A 61 -16.37 2.92 8.88
C ASP A 61 -14.85 2.80 8.86
N ALA A 62 -14.17 3.56 9.74
CA ALA A 62 -12.71 3.64 9.76
C ALA A 62 -12.07 3.09 11.05
N GLU A 63 -10.96 2.35 10.89
CA GLU A 63 -10.07 1.99 11.98
C GLU A 63 -8.63 2.39 11.66
N ARG A 64 -7.90 2.76 12.72
CA ARG A 64 -6.43 2.81 12.68
C ARG A 64 -5.92 1.37 12.69
N VAL A 65 -5.09 1.03 11.72
CA VAL A 65 -4.46 -0.29 11.56
C VAL A 65 -2.93 -0.24 11.67
N GLY A 66 -2.35 0.96 11.85
CA GLY A 66 -0.90 1.18 11.91
C GLY A 66 -0.18 0.41 13.02
N GLY A 67 1.07 0.04 12.78
CA GLY A 67 1.92 -0.77 13.65
C GLY A 67 3.05 -1.47 12.89
N ALA A 68 3.90 -2.23 13.58
CA ALA A 68 5.00 -2.93 12.91
C ALA A 68 4.48 -3.91 11.82
N GLY A 69 4.85 -3.67 10.55
CA GLY A 69 4.46 -4.52 9.42
C GLY A 69 3.12 -4.16 8.75
N ASP A 70 2.61 -2.96 9.00
CA ASP A 70 1.36 -2.39 8.48
C ASP A 70 1.35 -2.10 6.96
N ARG A 71 2.46 -2.38 6.25
CA ARG A 71 2.54 -2.33 4.78
C ARG A 71 2.03 -1.00 4.22
N ALA A 72 2.43 0.10 4.85
CA ALA A 72 2.09 1.46 4.42
C ALA A 72 0.57 1.78 4.45
N ALA A 73 -0.14 1.26 5.45
CA ALA A 73 -1.52 1.61 5.75
C ALA A 73 -1.63 1.95 7.25
N ASP A 74 -1.94 3.20 7.57
CA ASP A 74 -2.12 3.61 8.97
C ASP A 74 -3.61 3.61 9.37
N VAL A 75 -4.49 3.96 8.43
CA VAL A 75 -5.94 3.97 8.59
C VAL A 75 -6.61 3.33 7.37
N ILE A 76 -7.65 2.53 7.62
CA ILE A 76 -8.51 1.97 6.58
C ILE A 76 -9.93 2.42 6.85
N GLY A 77 -10.60 2.98 5.84
CA GLY A 77 -12.00 3.37 5.89
C GLY A 77 -12.84 2.65 4.83
N ARG A 78 -14.10 2.39 5.15
CA ARG A 78 -15.09 1.85 4.20
C ARG A 78 -16.26 2.79 4.04
N GLY A 79 -16.56 3.16 2.80
CA GLY A 79 -17.75 3.93 2.45
C GLY A 79 -19.02 3.09 2.52
N ALA A 80 -20.18 3.75 2.59
CA ALA A 80 -21.48 3.07 2.56
C ALA A 80 -21.73 2.31 1.24
N ASP A 81 -21.05 2.70 0.16
CA ASP A 81 -21.02 2.03 -1.14
C ASP A 81 -20.10 0.80 -1.19
N GLY A 82 -19.45 0.47 -0.07
CA GLY A 82 -18.53 -0.65 0.07
C GLY A 82 -17.09 -0.37 -0.38
N ARG A 83 -16.79 0.83 -0.88
CA ARG A 83 -15.44 1.20 -1.32
C ARG A 83 -14.46 1.22 -0.15
N VAL A 84 -13.27 0.67 -0.38
CA VAL A 84 -12.19 0.65 0.61
C VAL A 84 -11.19 1.75 0.32
N ILE A 85 -10.95 2.62 1.31
CA ILE A 85 -9.92 3.65 1.27
C ILE A 85 -8.78 3.27 2.21
N VAL A 86 -7.57 3.22 1.67
CA VAL A 86 -6.34 3.11 2.47
C VAL A 86 -5.72 4.48 2.64
N VAL A 87 -5.32 4.80 3.86
CA VAL A 87 -4.67 6.07 4.18
C VAL A 87 -3.31 5.83 4.84
N GLN A 88 -2.27 6.40 4.24
CA GLN A 88 -0.98 6.58 4.89
C GLN A 88 -0.89 8.00 5.44
N CYS A 89 -0.60 8.11 6.72
CA CYS A 89 -0.32 9.35 7.41
C CYS A 89 1.20 9.60 7.46
N LYS A 90 1.60 10.84 7.22
CA LYS A 90 2.95 11.34 7.49
C LYS A 90 2.88 12.67 8.22
N HIS A 91 3.12 12.60 9.52
CA HIS A 91 3.23 13.76 10.38
C HIS A 91 4.70 14.13 10.60
N THR A 92 4.98 15.42 10.62
CA THR A 92 6.29 15.95 11.05
C THR A 92 6.15 17.31 11.73
N ARG A 93 6.94 17.53 12.79
CA ARG A 93 7.00 18.82 13.50
C ARG A 93 7.65 19.92 12.67
N THR A 94 8.53 19.56 11.73
CA THR A 94 9.24 20.53 10.88
C THR A 94 8.48 20.89 9.60
N LYS A 95 7.31 20.28 9.36
CA LYS A 95 6.52 20.43 8.13
C LYS A 95 7.33 20.09 6.87
N ALA A 96 8.31 19.20 7.01
CA ALA A 96 9.14 18.71 5.91
C ALA A 96 8.30 18.10 4.78
N LYS A 97 8.82 18.23 3.56
CA LYS A 97 8.13 17.71 2.36
C LYS A 97 8.15 16.19 2.33
N VAL A 98 7.00 15.59 2.05
CA VAL A 98 6.88 14.15 1.80
C VAL A 98 7.41 13.84 0.40
N GLY A 99 8.40 12.95 0.33
CA GLY A 99 9.03 12.51 -0.92
C GLY A 99 8.28 11.40 -1.64
N ALA A 100 8.71 11.10 -2.87
CA ALA A 100 8.08 10.09 -3.73
C ALA A 100 8.16 8.66 -3.18
N GLU A 101 9.13 8.37 -2.31
CA GLU A 101 9.32 7.05 -1.69
C GLU A 101 8.04 6.58 -0.96
N VAL A 102 7.39 7.47 -0.22
CA VAL A 102 6.14 7.16 0.49
C VAL A 102 5.04 6.76 -0.50
N ILE A 103 5.00 7.43 -1.66
CA ILE A 103 4.01 7.14 -2.70
C ILE A 103 4.29 5.77 -3.35
N TYR A 104 5.57 5.42 -3.54
CA TYR A 104 5.97 4.10 -4.04
C TYR A 104 5.55 2.97 -3.11
N GLN A 105 5.74 3.16 -1.80
CA GLN A 105 5.34 2.19 -0.78
C GLN A 105 3.83 1.94 -0.82
N VAL A 106 3.02 3.02 -0.77
CA VAL A 106 1.56 2.93 -0.83
C VAL A 106 1.08 2.28 -2.14
N ASN A 107 1.66 2.66 -3.29
CA ASN A 107 1.31 2.05 -4.58
C ASN A 107 1.60 0.54 -4.61
N GLY A 108 2.68 0.10 -3.97
CA GLY A 108 3.06 -1.31 -3.91
C GLY A 108 2.17 -2.17 -3.01
N THR A 109 1.51 -1.56 -2.01
CA THR A 109 0.84 -2.31 -0.94
C THR A 109 -0.68 -2.11 -0.89
N ALA A 110 -1.22 -0.93 -1.18
CA ALA A 110 -2.62 -0.59 -0.91
C ALA A 110 -3.62 -1.58 -1.55
N GLU A 111 -3.46 -1.89 -2.83
CA GLU A 111 -4.31 -2.88 -3.51
C GLU A 111 -4.03 -4.31 -3.03
N HIS A 112 -2.77 -4.75 -3.14
CA HIS A 112 -2.40 -6.15 -2.93
C HIS A 112 -2.57 -6.61 -1.47
N ALA A 113 -2.32 -5.73 -0.51
CA ALA A 113 -2.37 -6.06 0.91
C ALA A 113 -3.74 -5.78 1.54
N HIS A 114 -4.49 -4.80 1.02
CA HIS A 114 -5.70 -4.29 1.69
C HIS A 114 -6.95 -4.23 0.81
N GLY A 115 -6.85 -4.55 -0.49
CA GLY A 115 -7.97 -4.49 -1.42
C GLY A 115 -8.52 -3.08 -1.61
N ALA A 116 -7.66 -2.07 -1.54
CA ALA A 116 -8.04 -0.67 -1.68
C ALA A 116 -8.67 -0.38 -3.04
N ASP A 117 -9.78 0.36 -3.05
CA ASP A 117 -10.35 0.97 -4.25
C ASP A 117 -9.80 2.38 -4.49
N ASP A 118 -9.43 3.08 -3.42
CA ASP A 118 -8.77 4.39 -3.45
C ASP A 118 -7.67 4.44 -2.36
N ALA A 119 -6.60 5.21 -2.61
CA ALA A 119 -5.51 5.40 -1.66
C ALA A 119 -5.20 6.89 -1.47
N ILE A 120 -4.91 7.28 -0.22
CA ILE A 120 -4.63 8.67 0.17
C ILE A 120 -3.34 8.73 0.99
N VAL A 121 -2.48 9.70 0.68
CA VAL A 121 -1.37 10.09 1.56
C VAL A 121 -1.71 11.43 2.20
N VAL A 122 -1.74 11.47 3.54
CA VAL A 122 -2.11 12.64 4.33
C VAL A 122 -0.88 13.17 5.08
N THR A 123 -0.64 14.47 5.03
CA THR A 123 0.44 15.12 5.79
C THR A 123 0.04 16.50 6.31
N ASN A 124 0.63 16.91 7.44
CA ASN A 124 0.53 18.28 7.95
C ASN A 124 1.53 19.25 7.27
N GLY A 125 2.38 18.74 6.37
CA GLY A 125 3.31 19.49 5.54
C GLY A 125 2.88 19.60 4.08
N SER A 126 3.81 19.42 3.15
CA SER A 126 3.58 19.46 1.71
C SER A 126 4.29 18.31 1.00
N PHE A 127 4.10 18.17 -0.31
CA PHE A 127 4.72 17.11 -1.12
C PHE A 127 5.82 17.67 -2.02
N THR A 128 6.81 16.83 -2.36
CA THR A 128 7.78 17.17 -3.40
C THR A 128 7.10 17.12 -4.78
N SER A 129 7.66 17.84 -5.77
CA SER A 129 7.16 17.80 -7.16
C SER A 129 7.21 16.38 -7.75
N SER A 130 8.21 15.58 -7.38
CA SER A 130 8.31 14.17 -7.76
C SER A 130 7.19 13.33 -7.15
N ALA A 131 6.86 13.54 -5.87
CA ALA A 131 5.75 12.85 -5.21
C ALA A 131 4.41 13.19 -5.87
N MET A 132 4.16 14.48 -6.12
CA MET A 132 2.96 14.93 -6.84
C MET A 132 2.85 14.32 -8.23
N SER A 133 3.94 14.37 -9.00
CA SER A 133 3.98 13.83 -10.37
C SER A 133 3.72 12.32 -10.41
N TYR A 134 4.27 11.57 -9.46
CA TYR A 134 4.07 10.12 -9.41
C TYR A 134 2.69 9.76 -8.87
N ALA A 135 2.20 10.44 -7.83
CA ALA A 135 0.86 10.20 -7.28
C ALA A 135 -0.23 10.39 -8.34
N ALA A 136 -0.11 11.42 -9.18
CA ALA A 136 -1.01 11.64 -10.32
C ALA A 136 -1.00 10.46 -11.32
N LYS A 137 0.19 9.93 -11.65
CA LYS A 137 0.32 8.75 -12.54
C LYS A 137 -0.23 7.48 -11.91
N ALA A 138 -0.03 7.32 -10.61
CA ALA A 138 -0.47 6.15 -9.85
C ALA A 138 -1.96 6.20 -9.47
N GLY A 139 -2.63 7.35 -9.60
CA GLY A 139 -4.00 7.56 -9.13
C GLY A 139 -4.12 7.59 -7.60
N ILE A 140 -3.08 8.06 -6.90
CA ILE A 140 -3.06 8.20 -5.44
C ILE A 140 -3.39 9.65 -5.07
N HIS A 141 -4.29 9.83 -4.11
CA HIS A 141 -4.68 11.14 -3.62
C HIS A 141 -3.65 11.70 -2.64
N LEU A 142 -3.36 12.99 -2.79
CA LEU A 142 -2.50 13.72 -1.88
C LEU A 142 -3.35 14.71 -1.08
N MET A 143 -3.25 14.60 0.25
CA MET A 143 -3.86 15.52 1.21
C MET A 143 -2.73 16.23 1.95
N ASP A 144 -2.35 17.38 1.41
CA ASP A 144 -1.36 18.28 2.00
C ASP A 144 -1.99 19.13 3.12
N ARG A 145 -1.20 20.04 3.69
CA ARG A 145 -1.64 20.91 4.77
C ARG A 145 -2.92 21.70 4.45
N ASP A 146 -3.03 22.27 3.25
CA ASP A 146 -4.20 23.08 2.92
C ASP A 146 -5.44 22.21 2.73
N GLY A 147 -5.30 21.04 2.10
CA GLY A 147 -6.40 20.06 2.06
C GLY A 147 -6.79 19.56 3.45
N LEU A 148 -5.81 19.33 4.32
CA LEU A 148 -6.03 18.95 5.70
C LEU A 148 -6.70 20.06 6.51
N ARG A 149 -6.41 21.34 6.25
CA ARG A 149 -7.11 22.48 6.84
C ARG A 149 -8.58 22.48 6.43
N ALA A 150 -8.84 22.38 5.13
CA ALA A 150 -10.19 22.33 4.60
C ALA A 150 -10.98 21.16 5.23
N TRP A 151 -10.33 20.01 5.37
CA TRP A 151 -10.94 18.83 5.97
C TRP A 151 -11.19 18.97 7.47
N ALA A 152 -10.14 19.27 8.23
CA ALA A 152 -10.13 19.16 9.68
C ALA A 152 -10.71 20.39 10.37
N GLN A 153 -10.41 21.59 9.86
CA GLN A 153 -10.75 22.85 10.50
C GLN A 153 -12.00 23.49 9.88
N GLU A 154 -12.08 23.52 8.54
CA GLU A 154 -13.22 24.11 7.82
C GLU A 154 -14.37 23.12 7.65
N GLY A 155 -14.10 21.82 7.85
CA GLY A 155 -15.09 20.75 7.89
C GLY A 155 -15.66 20.35 6.55
N VAL A 156 -14.94 20.62 5.46
CA VAL A 156 -15.25 20.08 4.13
C VAL A 156 -15.14 18.56 4.21
N ALA A 157 -16.13 17.83 3.67
CA ALA A 157 -16.14 16.38 3.77
C ALA A 157 -15.09 15.74 2.84
N LEU A 158 -14.53 14.59 3.25
CA LEU A 158 -13.49 13.88 2.52
C LEU A 158 -13.91 13.55 1.08
N HIS A 159 -15.15 13.09 0.88
CA HIS A 159 -15.65 12.74 -0.45
C HIS A 159 -15.72 13.96 -1.39
N GLU A 160 -15.95 15.16 -0.85
CA GLU A 160 -15.95 16.41 -1.59
C GLU A 160 -14.52 16.81 -1.98
N LEU A 161 -13.58 16.77 -1.03
CA LEU A 161 -12.16 17.04 -1.29
C LEU A 161 -11.55 16.07 -2.31
N LEU A 162 -11.89 14.78 -2.19
CA LEU A 162 -11.48 13.78 -3.17
C LEU A 162 -12.11 14.08 -4.53
N ARG A 163 -13.41 14.43 -4.61
CA ARG A 163 -14.06 14.78 -5.89
C ARG A 163 -13.42 15.99 -6.57
N MET A 164 -13.12 17.04 -5.81
CA MET A 164 -12.45 18.24 -6.32
C MET A 164 -11.05 17.92 -6.89
N ARG A 165 -10.35 16.95 -6.30
CA ARG A 165 -9.03 16.49 -6.74
C ARG A 165 -9.09 15.31 -7.76
N LEU A 166 -10.23 14.66 -7.92
CA LEU A 166 -10.49 13.52 -8.84
C LEU A 166 -10.72 13.95 -10.31
N SER A 167 -10.75 15.25 -10.58
CA SER A 167 -10.68 15.81 -11.94
C SER A 167 -9.44 15.30 -12.73
N GLY A 168 -8.48 14.65 -12.05
CA GLY A 168 -7.27 14.04 -12.61
C GLY A 168 -7.27 12.52 -12.82
N GLY A 169 -8.41 11.83 -12.74
CA GLY A 169 -8.54 10.43 -13.19
C GLY A 169 -8.73 9.41 -12.07
N ARG A 170 -9.68 8.49 -12.29
CA ARG A 170 -9.98 7.35 -11.43
C ARG A 170 -8.75 6.44 -11.33
N TRP A 171 -8.39 6.01 -10.12
CA TRP A 171 -7.38 4.96 -9.92
C TRP A 171 -7.72 3.75 -10.79
N ARG A 172 -6.88 3.47 -11.81
CA ARG A 172 -7.04 2.32 -12.69
C ARG A 172 -6.41 1.13 -11.98
N ARG A 173 -7.24 0.19 -11.53
CA ARG A 173 -6.83 -1.19 -11.21
C ARG A 173 -5.87 -1.64 -12.31
N GLN A 174 -4.61 -1.92 -11.99
CA GLN A 174 -3.72 -2.57 -12.95
C GLN A 174 -3.95 -4.07 -12.83
N PRO A 175 -4.66 -4.71 -13.78
CA PRO A 175 -4.84 -6.14 -13.71
C PRO A 175 -3.49 -6.77 -14.04
N GLY A 176 -2.91 -7.47 -13.05
CA GLY A 176 -2.00 -8.59 -13.24
C GLY A 176 -0.88 -8.40 -14.27
N ARG A 177 0.26 -7.84 -13.83
CA ARG A 177 1.55 -8.06 -14.51
C ARG A 177 2.38 -9.13 -13.79
N LEU A 178 1.76 -10.26 -13.46
CA LEU A 178 2.46 -11.54 -13.41
C LEU A 178 1.92 -12.42 -14.55
N ARG A 179 2.63 -12.38 -15.68
CA ARG A 179 2.57 -13.45 -16.67
C ARG A 179 2.74 -14.76 -15.92
N ARG A 180 1.78 -15.66 -16.08
CA ARG A 180 1.99 -17.10 -15.92
C ARG A 180 3.31 -17.45 -16.63
N HIS A 181 4.38 -17.67 -15.88
CA HIS A 181 5.42 -18.59 -16.31
C HIS A 181 4.79 -19.99 -16.24
N ARG A 182 3.96 -20.27 -17.23
CA ARG A 182 3.63 -21.62 -17.64
C ARG A 182 4.97 -22.22 -18.03
N ARG A 183 5.54 -23.06 -17.18
CA ARG A 183 6.64 -23.96 -17.55
C ARG A 183 6.16 -24.74 -18.78
N ARG A 184 6.56 -24.29 -19.98
CA ARG A 184 6.64 -25.15 -21.15
C ARG A 184 7.88 -26.00 -20.93
N GLY A 185 7.68 -27.17 -20.34
CA GLY A 185 8.61 -28.28 -20.43
C GLY A 185 8.15 -29.20 -21.56
N ALA A 186 8.30 -28.76 -22.81
CA ALA A 186 8.57 -29.67 -23.91
C ALA A 186 10.09 -29.57 -24.09
N GLY A 187 10.87 -30.58 -23.73
CA GLY A 187 10.99 -31.78 -24.53
C GLY A 187 12.16 -31.57 -25.49
N VAL A 188 13.38 -31.85 -25.03
CA VAL A 188 14.51 -32.14 -25.91
C VAL A 188 15.16 -33.42 -25.42
N THR A 189 15.04 -34.39 -26.31
CA THR A 189 15.67 -35.70 -26.43
C THR A 189 17.19 -35.68 -26.28
N GLY A 190 17.75 -36.71 -25.66
CA GLY A 190 19.19 -36.96 -25.62
C GLY A 190 19.55 -38.36 -25.12
N ALA A 191 19.50 -39.32 -26.03
CA ALA A 191 20.29 -40.55 -26.11
C ALA A 191 20.43 -41.48 -24.87
N ALA A 192 19.72 -42.60 -24.93
CA ALA A 192 20.17 -43.87 -24.37
C ALA A 192 21.17 -44.53 -25.35
N SER A 193 22.30 -45.03 -24.83
CA SER A 193 22.91 -46.33 -25.17
C SER A 193 24.42 -46.30 -24.91
N SER A 194 24.89 -47.03 -23.90
CA SER A 194 26.00 -47.97 -24.10
C SER A 194 26.16 -48.88 -22.89
N ARG A 195 26.28 -50.16 -23.22
CA ARG A 195 26.41 -51.32 -22.33
C ARG A 195 27.81 -51.40 -21.75
N ILE A 196 27.86 -51.84 -20.49
CA ILE A 196 28.65 -52.97 -19.98
C ILE A 196 29.83 -53.40 -20.86
N ARG A 197 31.06 -53.22 -20.36
CA ARG A 197 32.06 -54.30 -20.29
C ARG A 197 33.18 -53.95 -19.30
N HIS A 198 33.23 -54.74 -18.24
CA HIS A 198 34.39 -54.93 -17.36
C HIS A 198 35.50 -55.68 -18.12
N GLU A 199 36.73 -55.56 -17.62
CA GLU A 199 37.86 -56.52 -17.71
C GLU A 199 39.06 -56.27 -18.63
N ARG A 200 40.21 -56.37 -17.94
CA ARG A 200 41.54 -56.92 -18.29
C ARG A 200 42.46 -56.03 -19.12
N ARG A 201 43.57 -55.55 -18.54
CA ARG A 201 44.85 -56.20 -18.17
C ARG A 201 45.87 -56.08 -19.31
N SER A 202 47.06 -55.62 -18.89
CA SER A 202 48.41 -55.91 -19.41
C SER A 202 48.93 -55.24 -20.70
N SER A 203 50.10 -54.60 -20.49
CA SER A 203 51.39 -54.76 -21.19
C SER A 203 51.75 -53.93 -22.43
N GLY A 204 53.00 -53.44 -22.41
CA GLY A 204 53.82 -52.92 -23.53
C GLY A 204 53.98 -51.39 -23.48
N ILE A 205 55.12 -50.77 -23.17
CA ILE A 205 56.43 -50.77 -23.89
C ILE A 205 56.15 -50.36 -25.35
N ASP A 206 56.66 -49.29 -25.96
CA ASP A 206 58.00 -48.71 -25.99
C ASP A 206 57.89 -47.32 -26.68
N GLU A 207 58.58 -46.28 -26.24
CA GLU A 207 59.80 -45.71 -26.84
C GLU A 207 59.62 -44.59 -27.88
N HIS A 208 60.56 -43.65 -27.78
CA HIS A 208 61.19 -42.85 -28.83
C HIS A 208 60.38 -41.79 -29.62
N ARG A 209 60.55 -40.53 -29.18
CA ARG A 209 61.32 -39.43 -29.84
C ARG A 209 61.42 -39.39 -31.39
N PRO A 210 61.80 -38.24 -32.01
CA PRO A 210 61.29 -36.86 -31.93
C PRO A 210 61.29 -36.21 -33.35
N ASN A 211 61.48 -34.87 -33.41
CA ASN A 211 61.67 -33.96 -34.55
C ASN A 211 60.35 -33.40 -35.12
N VAL A 212 60.13 -32.08 -35.23
CA VAL A 212 61.03 -30.91 -35.43
C VAL A 212 60.48 -29.72 -34.65
#